data_AF-A0A435DZ83-F1
#
_entry.id   AF-A0A435DZ83-F1
#
_cell.length_a   1.000
_cell.length_b   1.000
_cell.length_c   1.000
_cell.angle_alpha   90.00
_cell.angle_beta   90.00
_cell.angle_gamma   90.00
#
_symmetry.space_group_name_H-M   'P 1'
#
loop_
_entity.id
_entity.type
_entity.pdbx_description
1 polymer ?
#
loop_
_entity_poly.entity_id
_entity_poly.type
_entity_poly.pdbx_seq_one_letter_code
_entity_poly.pdbx_strand_id
1 'polypeptide(L)'
;MMVTKPVFDRLGFWLWVGSFLIVLSLALWSPDARSVVHIYRHGSEAFLGGEPLYQVEVAMGYLYAPAFAVLYVPLLKLGPYLGNVLWHMLGFGVLTFAAMRQVRKVGGEEQTWLLSFGLFLALPVSLAALRNGQATILLTGACWFLTLSALEGRRAECFF
;
A
#
# COMPACT_ATOMS: atom_id res chain seq x y z
N MET A 1 -20.71 30.32 -2.82
CA MET A 1 -19.73 29.71 -3.74
C MET A 1 -20.34 28.40 -4.25
N MET A 2 -20.80 28.34 -5.50
CA MET A 2 -21.39 27.11 -6.05
C MET A 2 -20.26 26.15 -6.42
N VAL A 3 -20.17 25.02 -5.72
CA VAL A 3 -19.21 23.95 -6.04
C VAL A 3 -19.71 23.23 -7.29
N THR A 4 -18.91 23.20 -8.34
CA THR A 4 -19.28 22.61 -9.64
C THR A 4 -19.25 21.07 -9.58
N LYS A 5 -20.10 20.37 -10.34
CA LYS A 5 -20.13 18.89 -10.45
C LYS A 5 -18.72 18.24 -10.56
N PRO A 6 -17.78 18.74 -11.40
CA PRO A 6 -16.44 18.15 -11.52
C PRO A 6 -15.59 18.17 -10.24
N VAL A 7 -15.88 19.10 -9.31
CA VAL A 7 -15.18 19.17 -8.02
C VAL A 7 -15.71 18.10 -7.08
N PHE A 8 -17.03 17.88 -7.06
CA PHE A 8 -17.62 16.76 -6.32
C PHE A 8 -17.15 15.40 -6.86
N ASP A 9 -17.07 15.27 -8.18
CA ASP A 9 -16.62 14.04 -8.84
C ASP A 9 -15.16 13.68 -8.53
N ARG A 10 -14.38 14.62 -7.98
CA ARG A 10 -12.96 14.42 -7.61
C ARG A 10 -12.69 14.53 -6.12
N LEU A 11 -13.69 14.87 -5.31
CA LEU A 11 -13.50 15.11 -3.88
C LEU A 11 -12.93 13.89 -3.15
N GLY A 12 -13.48 12.71 -3.43
CA GLY A 12 -12.99 11.46 -2.84
C GLY A 12 -11.54 11.14 -3.20
N PHE A 13 -11.14 11.41 -4.44
CA PHE A 13 -9.74 11.29 -4.87
C PHE A 13 -8.83 12.28 -4.13
N TRP A 14 -9.25 13.54 -3.97
CA TRP A 14 -8.46 14.53 -3.23
C TRP A 14 -8.34 14.20 -1.75
N LEU A 15 -9.40 13.68 -1.12
CA LEU A 15 -9.36 13.19 0.25
C LEU A 15 -8.40 12.01 0.38
N TRP A 16 -8.43 11.08 -0.57
CA TRP A 16 -7.52 9.94 -0.64
C TRP A 16 -6.04 10.37 -0.69
N VAL A 17 -5.70 11.22 -1.66
CA VAL A 17 -4.32 11.74 -1.81
C VAL A 17 -3.93 12.61 -0.62
N GLY A 18 -4.81 13.51 -0.17
CA GLY A 18 -4.55 14.40 0.96
C GLY A 18 -4.31 13.65 2.27
N SER A 19 -5.14 12.65 2.58
CA SER A 19 -4.94 11.79 3.76
C SER A 19 -3.63 10.99 3.67
N PHE A 20 -3.24 10.54 2.47
CA PHE A 20 -1.96 9.85 2.30
C PHE A 20 -0.76 10.80 2.47
N LEU A 21 -0.84 12.04 1.99
CA LEU A 21 0.21 13.04 2.23
C LEU A 21 0.37 13.34 3.73
N ILE A 22 -0.72 13.36 4.50
CA ILE A 22 -0.66 13.46 5.96
C ILE A 22 0.04 12.23 6.54
N VAL A 23 -0.30 11.01 6.11
CA VAL A 23 0.38 9.78 6.54
C VAL A 23 1.88 9.83 6.25
N LEU A 24 2.28 10.23 5.04
CA LEU A 24 3.70 10.37 4.67
C LEU A 24 4.42 11.41 5.54
N SER A 25 3.75 12.53 5.85
CA SER A 25 4.33 13.57 6.70
C SER A 25 4.55 13.06 8.13
N LEU A 26 3.60 12.29 8.67
CA LEU A 26 3.73 11.63 9.98
C LEU A 26 4.84 10.57 9.96
N ALA A 27 4.94 9.78 8.88
CA ALA A 27 5.97 8.76 8.70
C ALA A 27 7.38 9.35 8.55
N LEU A 28 7.51 10.58 8.06
CA LEU A 28 8.77 11.33 8.03
C LEU A 28 9.13 11.92 9.39
N TRP A 29 8.14 12.49 10.09
CA TRP A 29 8.34 13.14 11.39
C TRP A 29 8.65 12.13 12.50
N SER A 30 7.99 10.96 12.48
CA SER A 30 8.17 9.90 13.48
C SER A 30 8.06 8.53 12.83
N PRO A 31 9.13 8.05 12.15
CA PRO A 31 9.10 6.86 11.31
C PRO A 31 8.72 5.56 12.03
N ASP A 32 9.02 5.46 13.33
CA ASP A 32 8.71 4.28 14.13
C ASP A 32 7.40 4.41 14.93
N ALA A 33 6.81 5.61 15.00
CA ALA A 33 5.58 5.83 15.78
C ALA A 33 4.36 5.26 15.06
N ARG A 34 3.79 4.18 15.60
CA ARG A 34 2.68 3.44 14.99
C ARG A 34 3.03 2.99 13.56
N SER A 35 4.22 2.45 13.38
CA SER A 35 4.69 1.88 12.12
C SER A 35 5.25 0.49 12.35
N VAL A 36 4.92 -0.45 11.48
CA VAL A 36 5.51 -1.79 11.47
C VAL A 36 6.66 -1.90 10.47
N VAL A 37 7.05 -0.81 9.80
CA VAL A 37 8.06 -0.87 8.73
C VAL A 37 9.44 -1.30 9.22
N HIS A 38 9.77 -0.95 10.47
CA HIS A 38 10.97 -1.44 11.12
C HIS A 38 11.02 -2.98 11.17
N ILE A 39 9.88 -3.67 11.25
CA ILE A 39 9.82 -5.14 11.24
C ILE A 39 10.35 -5.68 9.89
N TYR A 40 10.00 -5.05 8.76
CA TYR A 40 10.52 -5.45 7.45
C TYR A 40 12.01 -5.18 7.31
N ARG A 41 12.52 -4.08 7.89
CA ARG A 41 13.96 -3.81 7.95
C ARG A 41 14.71 -4.93 8.67
N HIS A 42 14.32 -5.25 9.91
CA HIS A 42 14.98 -6.32 10.68
C HIS A 42 14.83 -7.68 9.99
N GLY A 43 13.66 -7.98 9.42
CA GLY A 43 13.44 -9.20 8.65
C GLY A 43 14.33 -9.29 7.40
N SER A 44 14.56 -8.15 6.72
CA SER A 44 15.47 -8.08 5.56
C SER A 44 16.93 -8.27 5.96
N GLU A 45 17.35 -7.67 7.07
CA GLU A 45 18.69 -7.84 7.64
C GLU A 45 18.94 -9.30 8.03
N ALA A 46 17.99 -9.93 8.73
CA ALA A 46 18.05 -11.35 9.08
C ALA A 46 18.08 -12.24 7.83
N PHE A 47 17.24 -11.94 6.83
CA PHE A 47 17.22 -12.68 5.57
C PHE A 47 18.57 -12.62 4.83
N LEU A 48 19.18 -11.43 4.73
CA LEU A 48 20.49 -11.26 4.09
C LEU A 48 21.62 -11.89 4.91
N GLY A 49 21.50 -11.90 6.24
CA GLY A 49 22.45 -12.53 7.15
C GLY A 49 22.35 -14.06 7.20
N GLY A 50 21.31 -14.67 6.61
CA GLY A 50 21.04 -16.10 6.77
C GLY A 50 20.55 -16.46 8.18
N GLU A 51 20.09 -15.48 8.94
CA GLU A 51 19.59 -15.65 10.30
C GLU A 51 18.11 -16.08 10.29
N PRO A 52 17.63 -16.74 11.36
CA PRO A 52 16.20 -17.07 11.49
C PRO A 52 15.31 -15.81 11.41
N LEU A 53 14.37 -15.79 10.46
CA LEU A 53 13.39 -14.69 10.34
C LEU A 53 12.40 -14.65 11.51
N TYR A 54 11.94 -15.82 11.95
CA TYR A 54 10.90 -15.95 12.95
C TYR A 54 11.51 -16.17 14.33
N GLN A 55 11.49 -15.14 15.17
CA GLN A 55 11.92 -15.21 16.56
C GLN A 55 10.69 -15.42 17.43
N VAL A 56 10.41 -16.68 17.77
CA VAL A 56 9.17 -17.07 18.49
C VAL A 56 9.14 -16.56 19.94
N GLU A 57 10.29 -16.16 20.46
CA GLU A 57 10.48 -15.61 21.80
C GLU A 57 10.15 -14.09 21.86
N VAL A 58 10.04 -13.43 20.70
CA VAL A 58 9.75 -11.99 20.62
C VAL A 58 8.28 -11.77 20.32
N ALA A 59 7.55 -11.20 21.29
CA ALA A 59 6.08 -11.03 21.21
C ALA A 59 5.57 -10.28 19.96
N MET A 60 6.39 -9.40 19.37
CA MET A 60 6.06 -8.62 18.16
C MET A 60 7.21 -8.65 17.14
N GLY A 61 7.80 -9.83 16.92
CA GLY A 61 8.86 -10.05 15.94
C GLY A 61 8.36 -10.00 14.48
N TYR A 62 9.14 -10.54 13.55
CA TYR A 62 8.73 -10.67 12.15
C TYR A 62 7.66 -11.75 12.00
N LEU A 63 6.45 -11.37 11.57
CA LEU A 63 5.29 -12.27 11.45
C LEU A 63 4.75 -12.38 10.02
N TYR A 64 5.48 -11.86 9.05
CA TYR A 64 5.04 -11.80 7.65
C TYR A 64 5.58 -12.99 6.84
N ALA A 65 5.04 -13.19 5.64
CA ALA A 65 5.62 -14.14 4.70
C ALA A 65 7.07 -13.71 4.35
N PRO A 66 8.03 -14.64 4.13
CA PRO A 66 9.43 -14.29 3.86
C PRO A 66 9.60 -13.36 2.64
N ALA A 67 8.70 -13.46 1.66
CA ALA A 67 8.68 -12.61 0.47
C ALA A 67 8.67 -11.10 0.79
N PHE A 68 8.06 -10.67 1.90
CA PHE A 68 8.04 -9.24 2.26
C PHE A 68 9.39 -8.74 2.79
N ALA A 69 10.20 -9.59 3.43
CA ALA A 69 11.58 -9.27 3.78
C ALA A 69 12.41 -9.11 2.50
N VAL A 70 12.29 -10.06 1.57
CA VAL A 70 12.97 -9.98 0.26
C VAL A 70 12.56 -8.71 -0.50
N LEU A 71 11.26 -8.40 -0.54
CA LEU A 71 10.72 -7.22 -1.22
C LEU A 71 11.25 -5.90 -0.64
N TYR A 72 11.57 -5.87 0.66
CA TYR A 72 12.08 -4.68 1.33
C TYR A 72 13.61 -4.50 1.19
N VAL A 73 14.36 -5.55 0.81
CA VAL A 73 15.84 -5.49 0.63
C VAL A 73 16.33 -4.29 -0.19
N PRO A 74 15.74 -3.92 -1.35
CA PRO A 74 16.21 -2.76 -2.11
C PRO A 74 16.10 -1.44 -1.35
N LEU A 75 15.14 -1.34 -0.42
CA LEU A 75 14.90 -0.14 0.40
C LEU A 75 15.81 -0.07 1.62
N LEU A 76 16.46 -1.19 2.01
CA LEU A 76 17.33 -1.25 3.18
C LEU A 76 18.47 -0.24 3.10
N LYS A 77 19.09 -0.11 1.93
CA LYS A 77 20.25 0.79 1.69
C LYS A 77 19.89 2.28 1.77
N LEU A 78 18.61 2.62 1.72
CA LEU A 78 18.13 4.00 1.73
C LEU A 78 17.94 4.55 3.14
N GLY A 79 18.17 3.72 4.16
CA GLY A 79 18.00 4.08 5.56
C GLY A 79 16.53 4.17 6.00
N PRO A 80 16.29 4.42 7.30
CA PRO A 80 14.96 4.36 7.90
C PRO A 80 13.97 5.36 7.31
N TYR A 81 14.41 6.58 6.97
CA TYR A 81 13.49 7.62 6.52
C TYR A 81 13.03 7.39 5.08
N LEU A 82 13.98 7.31 4.15
CA LEU A 82 13.66 7.19 2.73
C LEU A 82 13.08 5.81 2.40
N GLY A 83 13.60 4.73 3.03
CA GLY A 83 13.04 3.39 2.88
C GLY A 83 11.58 3.32 3.36
N ASN A 84 11.27 3.96 4.51
CA ASN A 84 9.91 4.01 5.04
C ASN A 84 8.96 4.76 4.10
N VAL A 85 9.36 5.93 3.61
CA VAL A 85 8.55 6.72 2.66
C VAL A 85 8.29 5.95 1.37
N LEU A 86 9.32 5.34 0.79
CA LEU A 86 9.18 4.55 -0.44
C LEU A 86 8.28 3.33 -0.24
N TRP A 87 8.36 2.67 0.91
CA TRP A 87 7.47 1.56 1.24
C TRP A 87 6.01 1.98 1.32
N HIS A 88 5.72 3.11 1.97
CA HIS A 88 4.38 3.69 2.02
C HIS A 88 3.88 4.07 0.62
N MET A 89 4.72 4.71 -0.19
CA MET A 89 4.38 5.09 -1.57
C MET A 89 4.10 3.87 -2.45
N LEU A 90 4.87 2.79 -2.28
CA LEU A 90 4.65 1.54 -3.00
C LEU A 90 3.27 0.96 -2.64
N GLY A 91 2.96 0.82 -1.34
CA GLY A 91 1.67 0.33 -0.87
C GLY A 91 0.49 1.15 -1.41
N PHE A 92 0.55 2.47 -1.21
CA PHE A 92 -0.48 3.39 -1.68
C PHE A 92 -0.64 3.36 -3.20
N GLY A 93 0.48 3.35 -3.94
CA GLY A 93 0.50 3.30 -5.40
C GLY A 93 -0.14 2.03 -5.93
N VAL A 94 0.24 0.86 -5.41
CA VAL A 94 -0.33 -0.44 -5.80
C VAL A 94 -1.84 -0.47 -5.55
N LEU A 95 -2.30 -0.06 -4.37
CA LEU A 95 -3.72 -0.05 -4.03
C LEU A 95 -4.52 0.93 -4.91
N THR A 96 -4.01 2.14 -5.12
CA THR A 96 -4.65 3.14 -5.97
C THR A 96 -4.72 2.67 -7.42
N PHE A 97 -3.62 2.08 -7.92
CA PHE A 97 -3.56 1.56 -9.28
C PHE A 97 -4.52 0.38 -9.50
N ALA A 98 -4.68 -0.50 -8.50
CA ALA A 98 -5.67 -1.56 -8.53
C ALA A 98 -7.10 -1.01 -8.65
N ALA A 99 -7.45 0.01 -7.85
CA ALA A 99 -8.74 0.68 -7.93
C ALA A 99 -8.97 1.36 -9.30
N MET A 100 -7.96 2.05 -9.83
CA MET A 100 -8.03 2.65 -11.17
C MET A 100 -8.25 1.60 -12.26
N ARG A 101 -7.57 0.45 -12.17
CA ARG A 101 -7.74 -0.65 -13.12
C ARG A 101 -9.13 -1.26 -13.02
N GLN A 102 -9.67 -1.43 -11.81
CA GLN A 102 -11.05 -1.89 -11.63
C GLN A 102 -12.05 -0.95 -12.31
N VAL A 103 -11.96 0.36 -12.07
CA VAL A 103 -12.89 1.34 -12.65
C VAL A 103 -12.85 1.31 -14.17
N ARG A 104 -11.64 1.25 -14.77
CA ARG A 104 -11.48 1.09 -16.22
C ARG A 104 -12.10 -0.20 -16.75
N LYS A 105 -12.01 -1.28 -15.97
CA LYS A 105 -12.58 -2.59 -16.32
C LYS A 105 -14.11 -2.60 -16.25
N VAL A 106 -14.69 -1.91 -15.27
CA VAL A 106 -16.15 -1.72 -15.16
C VAL A 106 -16.67 -0.88 -16.34
N GLY A 107 -15.89 0.11 -16.78
CA GLY A 107 -16.26 0.99 -17.89
C GLY A 107 -17.32 2.02 -17.51
N GLY A 108 -18.00 2.57 -18.51
CA GLY A 108 -19.03 3.62 -18.35
C GLY A 108 -18.49 5.04 -18.54
N GLU A 109 -19.41 6.00 -18.56
CA GLU A 109 -19.12 7.43 -18.82
C GLU A 109 -18.55 8.15 -17.59
N GLU A 110 -18.99 7.78 -16.39
CA GLU A 110 -18.70 8.49 -15.13
C GLU A 110 -17.53 7.87 -14.33
N GLN A 111 -16.47 7.43 -15.02
CA GLN A 111 -15.33 6.74 -14.40
C GLN A 111 -14.62 7.56 -13.32
N THR A 112 -14.49 8.87 -13.52
CA THR A 112 -13.83 9.77 -12.55
C THR A 112 -14.60 9.80 -11.24
N TRP A 113 -15.92 9.94 -11.31
CA TRP A 113 -16.79 9.92 -10.14
C TRP A 113 -16.74 8.55 -9.45
N LEU A 114 -16.80 7.45 -10.21
CA LEU A 114 -16.77 6.09 -9.66
C LEU A 114 -15.46 5.81 -8.91
N LEU A 115 -14.31 6.22 -9.47
CA LEU A 115 -13.02 6.12 -8.80
C LEU A 115 -13.00 6.92 -7.51
N SER A 116 -13.39 8.20 -7.57
CA SER A 116 -13.40 9.07 -6.39
C SER A 116 -14.31 8.53 -5.29
N PHE A 117 -15.50 8.07 -5.64
CA PHE A 117 -16.44 7.47 -4.69
C PHE A 117 -15.87 6.21 -4.06
N GLY A 118 -15.29 5.30 -4.86
CA GLY A 118 -14.64 4.09 -4.35
C GLY A 118 -13.49 4.39 -3.40
N LEU A 119 -12.62 5.36 -3.74
CA LEU A 119 -11.51 5.77 -2.88
C LEU A 119 -11.97 6.44 -1.59
N PHE A 120 -13.04 7.23 -1.64
CA PHE A 120 -13.66 7.81 -0.45
C PHE A 120 -14.14 6.73 0.52
N LEU A 121 -14.81 5.67 0.01
CA LEU A 121 -15.24 4.55 0.83
C LEU A 121 -14.08 3.70 1.36
N ALA A 122 -13.01 3.55 0.58
CA ALA A 122 -11.82 2.81 1.00
C ALA A 122 -11.01 3.52 2.09
N LEU A 123 -11.13 4.85 2.20
CA LEU A 123 -10.35 5.69 3.11
C LEU A 123 -10.40 5.24 4.57
N PRO A 124 -11.57 5.15 5.25
CA PRO A 124 -11.61 4.76 6.67
C PRO A 124 -11.08 3.34 6.92
N VAL A 125 -11.26 2.42 5.97
CA VAL A 125 -10.89 1.00 6.13
C VAL A 125 -9.38 0.79 5.92
N SER A 126 -8.76 1.58 5.04
CA SER A 126 -7.34 1.42 4.69
C SER A 126 -6.41 2.34 5.47
N LEU A 127 -6.89 3.46 6.04
CA LEU A 127 -6.05 4.50 6.62
C LEU A 127 -5.14 3.98 7.75
N ALA A 128 -5.65 3.10 8.62
CA ALA A 128 -4.87 2.52 9.70
C ALA A 128 -3.72 1.64 9.16
N ALA A 129 -4.01 0.80 8.16
CA ALA A 129 -3.01 -0.07 7.54
C ALA A 129 -1.99 0.74 6.72
N LEU A 130 -2.44 1.79 6.01
CA LEU A 130 -1.57 2.74 5.31
C LEU A 130 -0.65 3.48 6.28
N ARG A 131 -1.17 4.01 7.39
CA ARG A 131 -0.37 4.69 8.41
C ARG A 131 0.68 3.78 9.04
N ASN A 132 0.30 2.52 9.28
CA ASN A 132 1.20 1.56 9.88
C ASN A 132 2.26 1.05 8.89
N GLY A 133 2.16 1.35 7.60
CA GLY A 133 3.03 0.81 6.56
C GLY A 133 2.88 -0.71 6.39
N GLN A 134 1.69 -1.26 6.66
CA GLN A 134 1.49 -2.70 6.64
C GLN A 134 1.56 -3.29 5.23
N ALA A 135 2.27 -4.41 5.10
CA ALA A 135 2.31 -5.27 3.92
C ALA A 135 0.91 -5.74 3.47
N THR A 136 -0.08 -5.74 4.36
CA THR A 136 -1.50 -5.99 4.05
C THR A 136 -1.98 -5.15 2.88
N ILE A 137 -1.56 -3.88 2.75
CA ILE A 137 -1.95 -3.01 1.64
C ILE A 137 -1.43 -3.55 0.30
N LEU A 138 -0.16 -3.98 0.27
CA LEU A 138 0.45 -4.59 -0.92
C LEU A 138 -0.22 -5.92 -1.26
N LEU A 139 -0.50 -6.75 -0.25
CA LEU A 139 -1.20 -8.01 -0.43
C LEU A 139 -2.61 -7.80 -0.98
N THR A 140 -3.37 -6.84 -0.45
CA THR A 140 -4.68 -6.47 -0.97
C THR A 140 -4.60 -6.07 -2.44
N GLY A 141 -3.67 -5.18 -2.80
CA GLY A 141 -3.48 -4.77 -4.19
C GLY A 141 -3.07 -5.93 -5.11
N ALA A 142 -2.16 -6.80 -4.66
CA ALA A 142 -1.76 -7.99 -5.40
C ALA A 142 -2.95 -8.94 -5.63
N CYS A 143 -3.70 -9.27 -4.59
CA CYS A 143 -4.92 -10.08 -4.69
C CYS A 143 -5.95 -9.44 -5.64
N TRP A 144 -6.07 -8.11 -5.62
CA TRP A 144 -6.95 -7.39 -6.54
C TRP A 144 -6.51 -7.54 -7.99
N PHE A 145 -5.22 -7.42 -8.28
CA PHE A 145 -4.69 -7.67 -9.63
C PHE A 145 -4.86 -9.12 -10.07
N LEU A 146 -4.71 -10.08 -9.14
CA LEU A 146 -4.99 -11.49 -9.42
C LEU A 146 -6.46 -11.69 -9.84
N THR A 147 -7.40 -11.10 -9.10
CA THR A 147 -8.83 -11.12 -9.45
C THR A 147 -9.10 -10.51 -10.82
N LEU A 148 -8.52 -9.34 -11.12
CA LEU A 148 -8.67 -8.69 -12.43
C LEU A 148 -8.07 -9.53 -13.56
N SER A 149 -6.95 -10.20 -13.33
CA SER A 149 -6.31 -11.09 -14.31
C SER A 149 -7.17 -12.33 -14.57
N ALA A 150 -7.70 -12.95 -13.51
CA ALA A 150 -8.62 -14.08 -13.62
C ALA A 150 -9.89 -13.71 -14.41
N LEU A 151 -10.47 -12.52 -14.18
CA LEU A 151 -11.60 -11.99 -14.95
C LEU A 151 -11.28 -11.76 -16.44
N GLU A 152 -10.01 -11.57 -16.78
CA GLU A 152 -9.54 -11.41 -18.16
C GLU A 152 -9.17 -12.76 -18.80
N GLY A 153 -9.34 -13.88 -18.09
CA GLY A 153 -8.88 -15.20 -18.54
C GLY A 153 -7.36 -15.31 -18.65
N ARG A 154 -6.63 -14.37 -18.02
CA ARG A 154 -5.17 -14.35 -17.98
C ARG A 154 -4.70 -15.02 -16.71
N ARG A 155 -3.66 -15.85 -16.81
CA ARG A 155 -2.95 -16.31 -15.62
C ARG A 155 -2.39 -15.10 -14.89
N ALA A 156 -2.23 -15.22 -13.57
CA ALA A 156 -1.34 -14.31 -12.86
C ALA A 156 -0.02 -14.27 -13.62
N GLU A 157 0.40 -13.10 -14.08
CA GLU A 157 1.73 -12.93 -14.63
C GLU A 157 2.69 -13.16 -13.46
N CYS A 158 3.12 -14.41 -13.29
CA CYS A 158 4.27 -14.72 -12.46
C CYS A 158 5.46 -14.07 -13.15
N PHE A 159 6.31 -13.39 -12.40
CA PHE A 159 7.57 -12.84 -12.93
C PHE A 159 8.56 -13.97 -13.27
N PHE A 160 8.23 -14.84 -14.22
CA PHE A 160 9.12 -15.87 -14.78
C PHE A 160 8.77 -16.11 -16.26
#